data_AF-A0A6J8B7H9-F1
#
_entry.id   AF-A0A6J8B7H9-F1
#
_cell.length_a   1.000
_cell.length_b   1.000
_cell.length_c   1.000
_cell.angle_alpha   90.00
_cell.angle_beta   90.00
_cell.angle_gamma   90.00
#
_symmetry.space_group_name_H-M   'P 1'
#
loop_
_entity.id
_entity.type
_entity.pdbx_description
1 polymer ?
#
loop_
_entity_poly.entity_id
_entity_poly.type
_entity_poly.pdbx_seq_one_letter_code
_entity_poly.pdbx_strand_id
1 'polypeptide(L)'
;MDFNLRPQWSMWRHFTHQYPACGKCGLAHHRFEICLAYNKRCFSCDKFGHFARQCYSVRSSLFGKFRSNKSTNSKVSRLSVQKKSTKKQQRDNQRLIQYYSTKNSLTELPFSNVRTSAIVNFFDQAAPLKVELKQAKIQLQKNKSVNSATANILKTAQEDIRTLTCKLVDSQNQPDSTEQLKNQQTRERE
;
A
#
# COMPACT_ATOMS: atom_id res chain seq x y z
N MET A 1 -16.94 -13.85 -28.66
CA MET A 1 -16.34 -12.86 -27.74
C MET A 1 -16.27 -13.52 -26.37
N ASP A 2 -15.28 -14.40 -26.18
CA ASP A 2 -15.24 -15.27 -25.00
C ASP A 2 -14.26 -14.71 -23.97
N PHE A 3 -14.83 -14.04 -22.96
CA PHE A 3 -14.12 -13.60 -21.77
C PHE A 3 -13.84 -14.81 -20.88
N ASN A 4 -12.62 -15.32 -20.94
CA ASN A 4 -12.10 -16.30 -20.00
C ASN A 4 -12.01 -15.69 -18.59
N LEU A 5 -12.99 -15.98 -17.73
CA LEU A 5 -12.89 -15.74 -16.29
C LEU A 5 -11.82 -16.65 -15.68
N ARG A 6 -10.68 -16.06 -15.33
CA ARG A 6 -9.64 -16.70 -14.51
C ARG A 6 -10.02 -16.66 -13.02
N PRO A 7 -9.86 -17.76 -12.25
CA PRO A 7 -10.28 -17.83 -10.86
C PRO A 7 -9.44 -16.95 -9.92
N GLN A 8 -10.11 -16.33 -8.95
CA GLN A 8 -9.67 -15.18 -8.16
C GLN A 8 -8.77 -15.49 -6.92
N TRP A 9 -8.00 -16.59 -6.91
CA TRP A 9 -7.23 -16.98 -5.71
C TRP A 9 -5.77 -16.48 -5.73
N SER A 10 -5.56 -15.23 -6.15
CA SER A 10 -4.22 -14.59 -6.17
C SER A 10 -4.21 -13.19 -5.53
N MET A 11 -5.10 -12.97 -4.57
CA MET A 11 -5.12 -11.80 -3.70
C MET A 11 -4.75 -12.38 -2.33
N TRP A 12 -3.47 -12.40 -1.93
CA TRP A 12 -2.85 -11.48 -0.96
C TRP A 12 -1.32 -11.50 -1.12
N ARG A 13 -0.74 -10.52 -1.82
CA ARG A 13 0.61 -9.98 -1.55
C ARG A 13 0.60 -8.50 -1.87
N HIS A 14 0.19 -7.69 -0.90
CA HIS A 14 0.45 -6.26 -0.93
C HIS A 14 1.94 -6.06 -0.61
N PHE A 15 2.77 -6.10 -1.64
CA PHE A 15 4.10 -5.50 -1.63
C PHE A 15 4.23 -4.81 -2.98
N THR A 16 3.91 -3.51 -3.00
CA THR A 16 4.01 -2.64 -4.16
C THR A 16 5.49 -2.44 -4.49
N HIS A 17 6.14 -3.46 -5.07
CA HIS A 17 7.45 -3.29 -5.66
C HIS A 17 7.28 -2.54 -6.98
N GLN A 18 7.53 -1.24 -6.92
CA GLN A 18 7.58 -0.34 -8.08
C GLN A 18 8.77 -0.63 -9.00
N TYR A 19 9.58 -1.67 -8.70
CA TYR A 19 10.76 -2.07 -9.46
C TYR A 19 10.67 -3.54 -9.89
N PRO A 20 11.09 -3.87 -11.12
CA PRO A 20 11.20 -5.25 -11.57
C PRO A 20 12.20 -6.02 -10.69
N ALA A 21 11.96 -7.32 -10.49
CA ALA A 21 12.86 -8.19 -9.76
C ALA A 21 14.27 -8.17 -10.39
N CYS A 22 15.30 -7.96 -9.56
CA CYS A 22 16.68 -7.89 -10.02
C CYS A 22 17.14 -9.25 -10.56
N GLY A 23 17.72 -9.27 -11.77
CA GLY A 23 18.25 -10.49 -12.40
C GLY A 23 19.43 -11.13 -11.67
N LYS A 24 20.08 -10.42 -10.74
CA LYS A 24 21.21 -10.93 -9.95
C LYS A 24 20.76 -11.63 -8.66
N CYS A 25 19.85 -11.01 -7.90
CA CYS A 25 19.42 -11.53 -6.60
C CYS A 25 17.99 -12.11 -6.57
N GLY A 26 17.15 -11.77 -7.54
CA GLY A 26 15.73 -12.14 -7.61
C GLY A 26 14.80 -11.31 -6.71
N LEU A 27 15.34 -10.37 -5.94
CA LEU A 27 14.59 -9.44 -5.09
C LEU A 27 14.39 -8.12 -5.85
N ALA A 28 13.31 -7.41 -5.56
CA ALA A 28 13.13 -6.07 -6.08
C ALA A 28 13.78 -5.06 -5.10
N HIS A 29 14.66 -4.22 -5.64
CA HIS A 29 15.39 -3.18 -4.91
C HIS A 29 15.59 -1.99 -5.86
N HIS A 30 15.88 -0.81 -5.33
CA HIS A 30 16.12 0.36 -6.17
C HIS A 30 17.40 0.15 -7.01
N ARG A 31 17.43 0.69 -8.24
CA ARG A 31 18.55 0.53 -9.19
C ARG A 31 19.90 1.00 -8.62
N PHE A 32 19.87 1.90 -7.64
CA PHE A 32 21.06 2.51 -7.03
C PHE A 32 21.46 1.88 -5.69
N GLU A 33 20.66 0.97 -5.14
CA GLU A 33 21.04 0.22 -3.95
C GLU A 33 22.01 -0.91 -4.32
N ILE A 34 23.01 -1.14 -3.46
CA ILE A 34 23.96 -2.24 -3.61
C ILE A 34 23.18 -3.55 -3.59
N CYS A 35 23.23 -4.28 -4.71
CA CYS A 35 22.55 -5.55 -4.83
C CYS A 35 23.13 -6.54 -3.80
N LEU A 36 22.27 -7.19 -3.01
CA LEU A 36 22.66 -8.23 -2.04
C LEU A 36 23.51 -9.36 -2.63
N ALA A 37 23.42 -9.58 -3.94
CA ALA A 37 24.20 -10.58 -4.65
C ALA A 37 25.62 -10.14 -5.04
N TYR A 38 25.97 -8.85 -4.88
CA TYR A 38 27.24 -8.26 -5.32
C TYR A 38 28.46 -9.03 -4.80
N ASN A 39 28.53 -9.29 -3.48
CA ASN A 39 29.62 -10.03 -2.84
C ASN A 39 29.29 -11.51 -2.54
N LYS A 40 28.33 -12.10 -3.26
CA LYS A 40 27.93 -13.49 -3.05
C LYS A 40 28.48 -14.37 -4.16
N ARG A 41 29.18 -15.44 -3.76
CA ARG A 41 29.66 -16.49 -4.67
C ARG A 41 28.48 -17.41 -5.04
N CYS A 42 28.31 -17.66 -6.32
CA CYS A 42 27.33 -18.62 -6.81
C CYS A 42 27.81 -20.05 -6.55
N PHE A 43 27.03 -20.86 -5.84
CA PHE A 43 27.35 -22.27 -5.57
C PHE A 43 27.33 -23.18 -6.80
N SER A 44 26.87 -22.70 -7.96
CA SER A 44 26.77 -23.51 -9.18
C SER A 44 27.87 -23.23 -10.20
N CYS A 45 28.49 -22.06 -10.16
CA CYS A 45 29.52 -21.67 -11.14
C CYS A 45 30.70 -20.92 -10.54
N ASP A 46 30.72 -20.77 -9.20
CA ASP A 46 31.75 -20.11 -8.41
C ASP A 46 32.03 -18.64 -8.76
N LYS A 47 31.23 -18.03 -9.63
CA LYS A 47 31.33 -16.60 -9.97
C LYS A 47 30.55 -15.74 -8.97
N PHE A 48 31.03 -14.53 -8.74
CA PHE A 48 30.37 -13.54 -7.88
C PHE A 48 29.24 -12.79 -8.60
N GLY A 49 28.41 -12.09 -7.84
CA GLY A 49 27.40 -11.17 -8.38
C GLY A 49 26.03 -11.77 -8.65
N HIS A 50 25.77 -13.02 -8.26
CA HIS A 50 24.45 -13.67 -8.36
C HIS A 50 24.32 -14.86 -7.40
N PHE A 51 23.09 -15.27 -7.11
CA PHE A 51 22.81 -16.53 -6.39
C PHE A 51 22.65 -17.70 -7.36
N ALA A 52 22.84 -18.94 -6.88
CA ALA A 52 22.65 -20.17 -7.67
C ALA A 52 21.30 -20.23 -8.43
N ARG A 53 20.22 -19.75 -7.80
CA ARG A 53 18.88 -19.64 -8.41
C ARG A 53 18.79 -18.66 -9.61
N GLN A 54 19.69 -17.69 -9.69
CA GLN A 54 19.83 -16.73 -10.79
C GLN A 54 21.04 -17.04 -11.67
N CYS A 55 21.62 -18.24 -11.55
CA CYS A 55 22.79 -18.61 -12.31
C CYS A 55 22.41 -18.86 -13.77
N TYR A 56 23.04 -18.11 -14.67
CA TYR A 56 22.81 -18.24 -16.11
C TYR A 56 23.57 -19.43 -16.73
N SER A 57 24.62 -19.94 -16.08
CA SER A 57 25.41 -21.07 -16.61
C SER A 57 24.75 -22.43 -16.41
N VAL A 58 23.81 -22.56 -15.45
CA VAL A 58 23.11 -23.83 -15.17
C VAL A 58 21.98 -24.09 -16.18
N ARG A 59 21.64 -23.12 -17.04
CA ARG A 59 20.53 -23.24 -17.99
C ARG A 59 20.77 -24.22 -19.14
N SER A 60 21.93 -24.86 -19.24
CA SER A 60 22.28 -25.73 -20.38
C SER A 60 22.22 -27.23 -20.12
N SER A 61 22.04 -27.74 -18.89
CA SER A 61 22.17 -29.20 -18.69
C SER A 61 20.99 -29.95 -18.07
N LEU A 62 20.14 -29.43 -17.16
CA LEU A 62 19.18 -30.33 -16.47
C LEU A 62 17.77 -29.81 -16.12
N PHE A 63 17.44 -28.53 -16.32
CA PHE A 63 16.09 -28.00 -16.01
C PHE A 63 15.51 -27.11 -17.12
N GLY A 64 15.43 -27.66 -18.33
CA GLY A 64 14.60 -27.10 -19.39
C GLY A 64 13.12 -27.40 -19.12
N LYS A 65 12.39 -26.44 -18.55
CA LYS A 65 10.94 -26.17 -18.71
C LYS A 65 10.42 -25.43 -17.48
N PHE A 66 10.62 -24.11 -17.41
CA PHE A 66 9.57 -23.16 -17.06
C PHE A 66 10.11 -21.74 -17.31
N ARG A 67 9.40 -21.01 -18.16
CA ARG A 67 9.54 -19.59 -18.51
C ARG A 67 10.63 -19.20 -19.52
N SER A 68 10.21 -19.19 -20.79
CA SER A 68 10.35 -17.99 -21.62
C SER A 68 9.23 -17.96 -22.66
N ASN A 69 8.21 -17.12 -22.43
CA ASN A 69 7.41 -16.61 -23.53
C ASN A 69 8.34 -15.74 -24.38
N LYS A 70 8.80 -16.28 -25.51
CA LYS A 70 9.24 -15.48 -26.64
C LYS A 70 8.57 -16.08 -27.88
N SER A 71 7.55 -15.37 -28.32
CA SER A 71 6.88 -15.55 -29.60
C SER A 71 7.92 -15.45 -30.72
N THR A 72 8.21 -16.57 -31.36
CA THR A 72 8.53 -16.62 -32.79
C THR A 72 7.87 -17.87 -33.34
N ASN A 73 6.99 -17.65 -34.31
CA ASN A 73 6.29 -18.67 -35.07
C ASN A 73 7.31 -19.63 -35.69
N SER A 74 7.45 -20.83 -35.15
CA SER A 74 8.33 -21.87 -35.67
C SER A 74 7.69 -23.22 -35.35
N LYS A 75 7.41 -24.00 -36.40
CA LYS A 75 6.89 -25.37 -36.34
C LYS A 75 7.70 -26.20 -35.33
N VAL A 76 7.19 -26.38 -34.11
CA VAL A 76 7.78 -27.31 -33.15
C VAL A 76 7.20 -28.69 -33.44
N SER A 77 8.08 -29.54 -33.95
CA SER A 77 7.90 -30.98 -34.06
C SER A 77 7.37 -31.57 -32.77
N ARG A 78 6.41 -32.48 -32.92
CA ARG A 78 5.69 -33.22 -31.89
C ARG A 78 6.69 -33.87 -30.92
N LEU A 79 7.05 -33.18 -29.85
CA LEU A 79 7.87 -33.74 -28.77
C LEU A 79 7.13 -34.95 -28.21
N SER A 80 7.72 -36.13 -28.38
CA SER A 80 7.24 -37.38 -27.82
C SER A 80 7.21 -37.25 -26.29
N VAL A 81 6.03 -37.00 -25.75
CA VAL A 81 5.75 -37.25 -24.33
C VAL A 81 6.03 -38.73 -24.14
N GLN A 82 7.18 -39.05 -23.54
CA GLN A 82 7.49 -40.43 -23.17
C GLN A 82 6.34 -40.92 -22.28
N LYS A 83 5.51 -41.80 -22.85
CA LYS A 83 4.39 -42.40 -22.14
C LYS A 83 4.98 -43.09 -20.90
N LYS A 84 4.44 -42.79 -19.71
CA LYS A 84 4.82 -43.49 -18.48
C LYS A 84 4.72 -45.00 -18.74
N SER A 85 5.66 -45.78 -18.21
CA SER A 85 5.54 -47.24 -18.20
C SER A 85 4.15 -47.65 -17.65
N THR A 86 3.52 -48.62 -18.29
CA THR A 86 2.19 -49.14 -17.92
C THR A 86 2.11 -49.48 -16.43
N LYS A 87 3.18 -50.05 -15.87
CA LYS A 87 3.32 -50.36 -14.43
C LYS A 87 3.26 -49.12 -13.53
N LYS A 88 3.84 -47.99 -13.96
CA LYS A 88 3.78 -46.72 -13.22
C LYS A 88 2.39 -46.11 -13.32
N GLN A 89 1.78 -46.15 -14.49
CA GLN A 89 0.42 -45.67 -14.70
C GLN A 89 -0.60 -46.44 -13.85
N GLN A 90 -0.46 -47.76 -13.75
CA GLN A 90 -1.33 -48.60 -12.94
C GLN A 90 -1.19 -48.30 -11.44
N ARG A 91 0.04 -48.14 -10.91
CA ARG A 91 0.26 -47.71 -9.52
C ARG A 91 -0.29 -46.32 -9.23
N ASP A 92 -0.10 -45.37 -10.14
CA ASP A 92 -0.64 -44.01 -10.00
C ASP A 92 -2.19 -44.04 -9.96
N ASN A 93 -2.82 -44.85 -10.83
CA ASN A 93 -4.28 -45.05 -10.82
C ASN A 93 -4.78 -45.71 -9.53
N GLN A 94 -4.09 -46.73 -9.03
CA GLN A 94 -4.44 -47.38 -7.75
C GLN A 94 -4.39 -46.39 -6.58
N ARG A 95 -3.36 -45.53 -6.52
CA ARG A 95 -3.25 -44.47 -5.50
C ARG A 95 -4.39 -43.47 -5.58
N LEU A 96 -4.80 -43.09 -6.79
CA LEU A 96 -5.94 -42.19 -6.99
C LEU A 96 -7.25 -42.84 -6.54
N ILE A 97 -7.48 -44.10 -6.91
CA ILE A 97 -8.68 -44.85 -6.49
C ILE A 97 -8.75 -44.93 -4.96
N GLN A 98 -7.62 -45.27 -4.31
CA GLN A 98 -7.52 -45.34 -2.85
C GLN A 98 -7.77 -43.97 -2.19
N TYR A 99 -7.28 -42.88 -2.78
CA TYR A 99 -7.56 -41.54 -2.30
C TYR A 99 -9.05 -41.21 -2.41
N TYR A 100 -9.68 -41.42 -3.57
CA TYR A 100 -11.10 -41.11 -3.73
C TYR A 100 -12.02 -41.98 -2.87
N SER A 101 -11.65 -43.24 -2.59
CA SER A 101 -12.42 -44.10 -1.70
C SER A 101 -12.35 -43.68 -0.23
N THR A 102 -11.23 -43.09 0.20
CA THR A 102 -11.00 -42.67 1.61
C THR A 102 -11.21 -41.18 1.83
N LYS A 103 -11.34 -40.37 0.78
CA LYS A 103 -11.43 -38.90 0.89
C LYS A 103 -12.55 -38.41 1.80
N ASN A 104 -13.69 -39.11 1.80
CA ASN A 104 -14.85 -38.72 2.62
C ASN A 104 -14.74 -39.22 4.07
N SER A 105 -13.86 -40.21 4.35
CA SER A 105 -13.60 -40.72 5.71
C SER A 105 -12.39 -40.05 6.37
N LEU A 106 -11.57 -39.33 5.60
CA LEU A 106 -10.60 -38.38 6.13
C LEU A 106 -11.39 -37.23 6.75
N THR A 107 -11.79 -37.41 8.01
CA THR A 107 -12.26 -36.34 8.88
C THR A 107 -11.33 -35.16 8.68
N GLU A 108 -11.92 -34.01 8.33
CA GLU A 108 -11.17 -32.81 8.05
C GLU A 108 -10.14 -32.59 9.17
N LEU A 109 -8.90 -32.25 8.77
CA LEU A 109 -7.85 -31.87 9.71
C LEU A 109 -8.45 -30.93 10.77
N PRO A 110 -8.03 -31.02 12.05
CA PRO A 110 -8.66 -30.34 13.19
C PRO A 110 -8.73 -28.79 13.11
N PHE A 111 -8.28 -28.22 11.99
CA PHE A 111 -8.31 -26.81 11.67
C PHE A 111 -9.46 -26.39 10.75
N SER A 112 -10.27 -27.31 10.21
CA SER A 112 -11.36 -26.93 9.29
C SER A 112 -12.47 -26.12 9.97
N ASN A 113 -12.68 -26.37 11.26
CA ASN A 113 -13.63 -25.63 12.09
C ASN A 113 -13.03 -24.38 12.74
N VAL A 114 -11.74 -24.12 12.58
CA VAL A 114 -11.14 -22.89 13.10
C VAL A 114 -11.41 -21.79 12.08
N ARG A 115 -12.42 -20.95 12.38
CA ARG A 115 -12.69 -19.74 11.61
C ARG A 115 -11.38 -18.97 11.46
N THR A 116 -10.99 -18.68 10.22
CA THR A 116 -9.76 -17.96 9.86
C THR A 116 -9.60 -16.65 10.63
N SER A 117 -10.69 -16.00 11.03
CA SER A 117 -10.68 -14.82 11.88
C SER A 117 -10.12 -15.06 13.29
N ALA A 118 -10.38 -16.21 13.91
CA ALA A 118 -9.84 -16.55 15.22
C ALA A 118 -8.32 -16.73 15.18
N ILE A 119 -7.79 -17.30 14.10
CA ILE A 119 -6.34 -17.47 13.89
C ILE A 119 -5.70 -16.12 13.60
N VAL A 120 -6.30 -15.31 12.73
CA VAL A 120 -5.76 -13.99 12.36
C VAL A 120 -5.70 -13.07 13.59
N ASN A 121 -6.71 -13.10 14.45
CA ASN A 121 -6.72 -12.31 15.69
C ASN A 121 -5.65 -12.77 16.70
N PHE A 122 -5.29 -14.05 16.70
CA PHE A 122 -4.24 -14.58 17.58
C PHE A 122 -2.83 -14.14 17.15
N PHE A 123 -2.60 -13.99 15.84
CA PHE A 123 -1.31 -13.55 15.29
C PHE A 123 -1.20 -12.04 15.09
N ASP A 124 -2.31 -11.29 15.07
CA ASP A 124 -2.31 -9.84 14.92
C ASP A 124 -2.36 -9.14 16.29
N GLN A 125 -1.28 -9.30 17.08
CA GLN A 125 -1.09 -8.61 18.37
C GLN A 125 -1.20 -7.08 18.25
N ALA A 126 -1.10 -6.54 17.03
CA ALA A 126 -1.24 -5.12 16.74
C ALA A 126 -2.69 -4.66 16.48
N ALA A 127 -3.68 -5.55 16.49
CA ALA A 127 -5.09 -5.21 16.32
C ALA A 127 -5.61 -4.11 17.28
N PRO A 128 -5.36 -4.14 18.60
CA PRO A 128 -5.82 -3.07 19.50
C PRO A 128 -5.17 -1.72 19.18
N LEU A 129 -3.87 -1.71 18.87
CA LEU A 129 -3.13 -0.50 18.50
C LEU A 129 -3.68 0.15 17.22
N LYS A 130 -4.15 -0.65 16.25
CA LYS A 130 -4.79 -0.14 15.02
C LYS A 130 -6.12 0.55 15.31
N VAL A 131 -6.89 0.04 16.27
CA VAL A 131 -8.16 0.64 16.71
C VAL A 131 -7.90 1.96 17.42
N GLU A 132 -6.94 2.00 18.34
CA GLU A 132 -6.53 3.22 19.05
C GLU A 132 -6.02 4.28 18.07
N LEU A 133 -5.17 3.91 17.11
CA LEU A 133 -4.71 4.82 16.06
C LEU A 133 -5.86 5.41 15.24
N LYS A 134 -6.88 4.60 14.95
CA LYS A 134 -8.06 5.07 14.20
C LYS A 134 -8.86 6.07 15.03
N GLN A 135 -9.05 5.81 16.32
CA GLN A 135 -9.73 6.72 17.24
C GLN A 135 -8.97 8.03 17.42
N ALA A 136 -7.65 7.97 17.63
CA ALA A 136 -6.79 9.15 17.74
C ALA A 136 -6.83 10.02 16.47
N LYS A 137 -6.84 9.41 15.27
CA LYS A 137 -7.00 10.13 14.00
C LYS A 137 -8.34 10.88 13.92
N ILE A 138 -9.42 10.22 14.33
CA ILE A 138 -10.76 10.85 14.35
C ILE A 138 -10.78 12.04 15.30
N GLN A 139 -10.18 11.92 16.50
CA GLN A 139 -10.09 13.02 17.45
C GLN A 139 -9.28 14.20 16.89
N LEU A 140 -8.13 13.94 16.27
CA LEU A 140 -7.32 14.99 15.64
C LEU A 140 -8.07 15.71 14.51
N GLN A 141 -8.87 14.99 13.72
CA GLN A 141 -9.66 15.60 12.66
C GLN A 141 -10.77 16.51 13.22
N LYS A 142 -11.42 16.08 14.31
CA LYS A 142 -12.39 16.93 15.03
C LYS A 142 -11.73 18.19 15.59
N ASN A 143 -10.56 18.05 16.23
CA ASN A 143 -9.84 19.18 16.80
C ASN A 143 -9.38 20.17 15.73
N LYS A 144 -8.99 19.71 14.53
CA LYS A 144 -8.69 20.60 13.40
C LYS A 144 -9.89 21.48 12.98
N SER A 145 -11.08 20.89 12.93
CA SER A 145 -12.32 21.62 12.60
C SER A 145 -12.66 22.66 13.66
N VAL A 146 -12.54 22.30 14.94
CA VAL A 146 -12.76 23.22 16.07
C VAL A 146 -11.73 24.35 16.07
N ASN A 147 -10.46 24.05 15.82
CA ASN A 147 -9.39 25.05 15.75
C ASN A 147 -9.57 26.01 14.56
N SER A 148 -10.06 25.54 13.42
CA SER A 148 -10.37 26.44 12.29
C SER A 148 -11.57 27.33 12.59
N ALA A 149 -12.59 26.81 13.26
CA ALA A 149 -13.76 27.61 13.66
C ALA A 149 -13.38 28.70 14.66
N THR A 150 -12.59 28.36 15.69
CA THR A 150 -12.10 29.33 16.68
C THR A 150 -11.16 30.37 16.06
N ALA A 151 -10.30 29.98 15.12
CA ALA A 151 -9.46 30.93 14.38
C ALA A 151 -10.28 31.94 13.56
N ASN A 152 -11.40 31.52 12.98
CA ASN A 152 -12.28 32.44 12.25
C ASN A 152 -12.99 33.41 13.20
N ILE A 153 -13.47 32.94 14.35
CA ILE A 153 -14.10 33.78 15.39
C ILE A 153 -13.12 34.83 15.92
N LEU A 154 -11.85 34.47 16.14
CA LEU A 154 -10.83 35.42 16.59
C LEU A 154 -10.55 36.49 15.52
N LYS A 155 -10.56 36.13 14.24
CA LYS A 155 -10.39 37.10 13.14
C LYS A 155 -11.56 38.07 13.06
N THR A 156 -12.80 37.58 13.15
CA THR A 156 -13.98 38.45 13.14
C THR A 156 -13.97 39.39 14.34
N ALA A 157 -13.64 38.88 15.54
CA ALA A 157 -13.51 39.73 16.72
C ALA A 157 -12.41 40.80 16.58
N GLN A 158 -11.28 40.48 15.92
CA GLN A 158 -10.23 41.46 15.63
C GLN A 158 -10.70 42.54 14.64
N GLU A 159 -11.48 42.17 13.63
CA GLU A 159 -12.09 43.11 12.69
C GLU A 159 -13.11 44.02 13.39
N ASP A 160 -13.95 43.47 14.26
CA ASP A 160 -14.90 44.23 15.07
C ASP A 160 -14.18 45.23 15.98
N ILE A 161 -13.12 44.81 16.68
CA ILE A 161 -12.31 45.72 17.52
C ILE A 161 -11.71 46.84 16.67
N ARG A 162 -11.18 46.54 15.49
CA ARG A 162 -10.63 47.56 14.57
C ARG A 162 -11.70 48.56 14.16
N THR A 163 -12.88 48.10 13.74
CA THR A 163 -13.97 48.99 13.32
C THR A 163 -14.47 49.87 14.46
N LEU A 164 -14.60 49.33 15.68
CA LEU A 164 -14.96 50.10 16.87
C LEU A 164 -13.89 51.15 17.21
N THR A 165 -12.61 50.78 17.06
CA THR A 165 -11.50 51.72 17.30
C THR A 165 -11.54 52.90 16.33
N CYS A 166 -11.76 52.65 15.02
CA CYS A 166 -11.93 53.72 14.04
C CYS A 166 -13.11 54.64 14.40
N LYS A 167 -14.27 54.07 14.75
CA LYS A 167 -15.46 54.86 15.15
C LYS A 167 -15.21 55.73 16.40
N LEU A 168 -14.45 55.23 17.37
CA LEU A 168 -14.08 56.00 18.56
C LEU A 168 -13.15 57.16 18.21
N VAL A 169 -12.16 56.94 17.34
CA VAL A 169 -11.27 58.01 16.84
C VAL A 169 -12.07 59.08 16.08
N ASP A 170 -13.01 58.66 15.23
CA ASP A 170 -13.88 59.60 14.49
C ASP A 170 -14.77 60.42 15.43
N SER A 171 -15.25 59.82 16.52
CA SER A 171 -16.04 60.52 17.54
C SER A 171 -15.21 61.52 18.36
N GLN A 172 -13.91 61.26 18.55
CA GLN A 172 -12.99 62.16 19.26
C GLN A 172 -12.47 63.31 18.38
N ASN A 173 -12.49 63.15 17.06
CA ASN A 173 -12.04 64.17 16.09
C ASN A 173 -13.18 65.05 15.55
N GLN A 174 -14.39 64.96 16.10
CA GLN A 174 -15.42 65.96 15.81
C GLN A 174 -14.98 67.30 16.42
N PRO A 175 -14.91 68.40 15.64
CA PRO A 175 -14.50 69.69 16.16
C PRO A 175 -15.50 70.13 17.23
N ASP A 176 -14.97 70.50 18.39
CA ASP A 176 -15.73 70.96 19.54
C ASP A 176 -16.58 72.17 19.11
N SER A 177 -17.89 71.95 18.96
CA SER A 177 -18.85 72.95 18.47
C SER A 177 -18.93 74.19 19.39
N THR A 178 -18.34 74.09 20.58
CA THR A 178 -18.12 75.22 21.50
C THR A 178 -17.03 76.19 21.04
N GLU A 179 -16.04 75.73 20.27
CA GLU A 179 -14.96 76.56 19.73
C GLU A 179 -15.41 77.37 18.50
N GLN A 180 -16.36 76.84 17.74
CA GLN A 180 -16.97 77.53 16.60
C GLN A 180 -17.89 78.68 17.04
N LEU A 181 -18.66 78.54 18.13
CA LEU A 181 -19.49 79.65 18.65
C LEU A 181 -18.66 80.82 19.20
N LYS A 182 -17.50 80.56 19.83
CA LYS A 182 -16.61 81.61 20.35
C LYS A 182 -15.96 82.43 19.23
N ASN A 183 -15.64 81.81 18.10
CA ASN A 183 -15.12 82.50 16.91
C ASN A 183 -16.20 83.29 16.14
N GLN A 184 -17.48 82.94 16.31
CA GLN A 184 -18.58 83.68 15.71
C GLN A 184 -18.94 84.93 16.54
N GLN A 185 -18.94 84.81 17.88
CA GLN A 185 -19.17 85.94 18.79
C GLN A 185 -18.06 86.99 18.81
N THR A 186 -16.83 86.63 18.45
CA THR A 186 -15.70 87.57 18.32
C THR A 186 -15.74 88.37 17.01
N ARG A 187 -16.29 87.79 15.94
CA ARG A 187 -16.49 88.48 14.65
C ARG A 187 -17.68 89.44 14.62
N GLU A 188 -18.61 89.32 15.56
CA GLU A 188 -19.78 90.22 15.69
C GLU A 188 -19.50 91.42 16.63
N ARG A 189 -18.28 91.55 17.18
CA ARG A 189 -17.88 92.62 18.11
C ARG A 189 -16.82 93.60 17.55
N GLU A 190 -16.47 93.49 16.27
CA GLU A 190 -15.68 94.47 15.51
C GLU A 190 -16.58 95.26 14.54
#